data_AF-A0A1G0EF88-F1
#
_entry.id   AF-A0A1G0EF88-F1
#
_cell.length_a   1.000
_cell.length_b   1.000
_cell.length_c   1.000
_cell.angle_alpha   90.00
_cell.angle_beta   90.00
_cell.angle_gamma   90.00
#
_symmetry.space_group_name_H-M   'P 1'
#
loop_
_entity.id
_entity.type
_entity.pdbx_description
1 polymer ?
#
loop_
_entity_poly.entity_id
_entity_poly.type
_entity_poly.pdbx_seq_one_letter_code
_entity_poly.pdbx_strand_id
1 'polypeptide(L)' 'MTAQEVAKLHAGMTQAQVEGVMGGAVLQNTFNDNRLLYAYEYKPNNQPMKLRYVALTFSGGRLVKIEKDLTPKTKDV' A
#
# COMPACT_ATOMS: atom_id res chain seq x y z
N MET A 1 5.77 -8.95 1.56
CA MET A 1 6.22 -7.60 1.17
C MET A 1 6.68 -6.83 2.40
N THR A 2 7.70 -5.98 2.26
CA THR A 2 8.37 -5.25 3.35
C THR A 2 8.21 -3.73 3.21
N ALA A 3 8.45 -2.99 4.29
CA ALA A 3 8.41 -1.52 4.23
C ALA A 3 9.42 -0.88 3.26
N GLN A 4 10.49 -1.60 2.89
CA GLN A 4 11.46 -1.11 1.91
C GLN A 4 10.88 -1.01 0.50
N GLU A 5 9.94 -1.87 0.15
CA GLU A 5 9.25 -1.84 -1.15
C GLU A 5 8.29 -0.65 -1.22
N VAL A 6 7.54 -0.41 -0.14
CA VAL A 6 6.65 0.75 0.00
C VAL A 6 7.42 2.08 -0.06
N ALA A 7 8.69 2.09 0.37
CA ALA A 7 9.55 3.28 0.30
C ALA A 7 9.97 3.66 -1.13
N LYS A 8 9.91 2.73 -2.09
CA LYS A 8 10.25 2.99 -3.49
C LYS A 8 9.11 3.64 -4.29
N LEU A 9 7.89 3.61 -3.75
CA LEU A 9 6.71 4.21 -4.38
C LEU A 9 6.81 5.73 -4.43
N HIS A 10 6.48 6.32 -5.58
CA HIS A 10 6.44 7.76 -5.78
C HIS A 10 5.36 8.15 -6.78
N ALA A 11 4.87 9.39 -6.67
CA ALA A 11 3.85 9.92 -7.56
C ALA A 11 4.32 9.89 -9.04
N GLY A 12 3.38 9.64 -9.94
CA GLY A 12 3.64 9.51 -11.38
C GLY A 12 3.81 8.06 -11.86
N MET A 13 4.05 7.10 -10.96
CA MET A 13 4.16 5.68 -11.31
C MET A 13 2.86 5.13 -11.93
N THR A 14 2.97 4.27 -12.93
CA THR A 14 1.83 3.51 -13.46
C THR A 14 1.45 2.35 -12.54
N GLN A 15 0.25 1.79 -12.69
CA GLN A 15 -0.15 0.58 -11.94
C GLN A 15 0.87 -0.56 -12.13
N ALA A 16 1.29 -0.84 -13.36
CA ALA A 16 2.29 -1.88 -13.64
C ALA A 16 3.65 -1.63 -12.96
N GLN A 17 4.09 -0.36 -12.87
CA GLN A 17 5.31 -0.01 -12.14
C GLN A 17 5.15 -0.24 -10.63
N VAL A 18 3.99 0.12 -10.08
CA VAL A 18 3.65 -0.14 -8.67
C VAL A 18 3.63 -1.63 -8.39
N GLU A 19 3.01 -2.44 -9.25
CA GLU A 19 2.98 -3.91 -9.14
C GLU A 19 4.39 -4.53 -9.26
N GLY A 20 5.24 -3.99 -10.12
CA GLY A 20 6.65 -4.41 -10.19
C GLY A 20 7.45 -4.11 -8.91
N VAL A 21 7.08 -3.05 -8.18
CA VAL A 21 7.72 -2.66 -6.92
C VAL A 21 7.15 -3.40 -5.71
N MET A 22 5.83 -3.62 -5.69
CA MET A 22 5.08 -4.15 -4.54
C MET A 22 4.77 -5.65 -4.65
N GLY A 23 5.00 -6.25 -5.82
CA GLY A 23 4.54 -7.60 -6.17
C GLY A 23 3.08 -7.63 -6.62
N GLY A 24 2.59 -8.84 -6.95
CA GLY A 24 1.20 -9.07 -7.32
C GLY A 24 0.23 -8.59 -6.24
N ALA A 25 -0.76 -7.79 -6.63
CA ALA A 25 -1.68 -7.13 -5.72
C ALA A 25 -2.43 -8.15 -4.84
N VAL A 26 -2.34 -8.01 -3.52
CA VAL A 26 -2.97 -8.96 -2.59
C VAL A 26 -4.45 -8.66 -2.35
N LEU A 27 -4.92 -7.44 -2.61
CA LEU A 27 -6.33 -7.05 -2.50
C LEU A 27 -6.65 -5.92 -3.49
N GLN A 28 -7.00 -6.26 -4.74
CA GLN A 28 -7.58 -5.30 -5.68
C GLN A 28 -9.02 -5.03 -5.24
N ASN A 29 -9.29 -3.90 -4.57
CA ASN A 29 -10.66 -3.52 -4.21
C ASN A 29 -11.32 -2.85 -5.42
N THR A 30 -12.03 -3.63 -6.24
CA THR A 30 -12.59 -3.25 -7.55
C THR A 30 -13.78 -2.27 -7.50
N PHE A 31 -14.03 -1.60 -6.37
CA PHE A 31 -15.22 -0.72 -6.26
C PHE A 31 -15.01 0.69 -6.82
N ASN A 32 -13.78 1.07 -7.18
CA ASN A 32 -13.45 2.22 -8.01
C ASN A 32 -12.10 1.95 -8.69
N ASP A 33 -12.02 2.00 -10.02
CA ASP A 33 -10.86 1.63 -10.86
C ASP A 33 -9.53 2.31 -10.47
N ASN A 34 -9.62 3.36 -9.66
CA ASN A 34 -8.54 4.28 -9.33
C ASN A 34 -7.95 4.08 -7.92
N ARG A 35 -8.27 3.01 -7.17
CA ARG A 35 -7.68 2.81 -5.83
C ARG A 35 -7.23 1.37 -5.58
N LEU A 36 -5.96 1.21 -5.20
CA LEU A 36 -5.40 -0.07 -4.77
C LEU A 36 -5.11 -0.03 -3.27
N LEU A 37 -5.35 -1.14 -2.56
CA LEU A 37 -5.04 -1.30 -1.15
C LEU A 37 -4.08 -2.48 -0.97
N TYR A 38 -2.90 -2.22 -0.41
CA TYR A 38 -1.90 -3.25 -0.14
C TYR A 38 -1.75 -3.43 1.37
N ALA A 39 -1.73 -4.68 1.83
CA ALA A 39 -1.38 -5.03 3.20
C ALA A 39 0.08 -5.52 3.22
N TYR A 40 0.95 -4.84 3.94
CA TYR A 40 2.35 -5.20 4.10
C TYR A 40 2.71 -5.47 5.55
N GLU A 41 3.67 -6.35 5.75
CA GLU A 41 4.15 -6.68 7.07
C GLU A 41 5.34 -5.78 7.41
N TYR A 42 5.23 -5.10 8.54
CA TYR A 42 6.28 -4.26 9.08
C TYR A 42 6.84 -4.90 10.35
N LYS A 43 8.09 -5.34 10.28
CA LYS A 43 8.90 -5.77 11.43
C LYS A 43 9.97 -4.70 11.72
N PRO A 44 9.68 -3.71 12.59
CA PRO A 44 10.76 -2.93 13.19
C PRO A 44 11.53 -3.81 14.19
N ASN A 45 12.85 -3.66 14.24
CA ASN A 45 13.80 -4.40 15.10
C ASN A 45 13.21 -5.00 16.38
N ASN A 46 13.32 -6.31 16.55
CA ASN A 46 12.93 -7.08 17.74
C ASN A 46 11.46 -6.91 18.21
N GLN A 47 10.58 -6.29 17.41
CA GLN A 47 9.16 -6.15 17.72
C GLN A 47 8.31 -7.18 17.00
N PRO A 48 7.12 -7.51 17.55
CA PRO A 48 6.16 -8.37 16.88
C PRO A 48 5.75 -7.79 15.52
N MET A 49 5.54 -8.69 14.56
CA MET A 49 5.12 -8.37 13.20
C MET A 49 3.80 -7.60 13.22
N LYS A 50 3.79 -6.40 12.64
CA LYS A 50 2.56 -5.59 12.51
C LYS A 50 2.12 -5.57 11.06
N LEU A 51 0.86 -5.90 10.82
CA LEU A 51 0.23 -5.70 9.52
C LEU A 51 -0.08 -4.20 9.36
N ARG A 52 0.35 -3.61 8.25
CA ARG A 52 0.05 -2.23 7.87
C ARG A 52 -0.59 -2.21 6.50
N TYR A 53 -1.45 -1.22 6.27
CA TYR A 53 -2.07 -1.03 4.98
C TYR A 53 -1.57 0.26 4.33
N VAL A 54 -1.41 0.22 3.01
CA VAL A 54 -1.15 1.38 2.17
C VAL A 54 -2.22 1.46 1.08
N ALA A 55 -2.88 2.61 0.98
CA ALA A 55 -3.78 2.89 -0.13
C ALA A 55 -3.08 3.76 -1.16
N LEU A 56 -3.25 3.38 -2.42
CA LEU A 56 -2.67 4.05 -3.59
C LEU A 56 -3.82 4.55 -4.44
N THR A 57 -3.85 5.84 -4.73
CA THR A 57 -4.86 6.46 -5.60
C THR A 57 -4.24 6.83 -6.93
N PHE A 58 -4.91 6.44 -8.01
CA PHE A 58 -4.50 6.70 -9.38
C PHE A 58 -5.43 7.73 -10.02
N SER A 59 -4.90 8.49 -10.97
CA SER A 59 -5.69 9.37 -11.85
C SER A 59 -4.99 9.43 -13.20
N GLY A 60 -5.76 9.26 -14.29
CA GLY A 60 -5.18 9.15 -15.64
C GLY A 60 -4.13 8.04 -15.76
N GLY A 61 -4.31 6.92 -15.07
CA GLY A 61 -3.37 5.79 -15.06
C GLY A 61 -2.07 6.02 -14.27
N ARG A 62 -1.94 7.13 -13.53
CA ARG A 62 -0.74 7.48 -12.75
C ARG A 62 -1.05 7.63 -11.27
N LEU A 63 -0.11 7.21 -10.43
CA LEU A 63 -0.18 7.33 -8.97
C LEU A 63 -0.16 8.80 -8.57
N VAL A 64 -1.22 9.27 -7.91
CA VAL A 64 -1.36 10.66 -7.45
C VAL A 64 -1.37 10.79 -5.93
N LYS A 65 -1.66 9.72 -5.20
CA LYS A 65 -1.71 9.73 -3.72
C LYS A 65 -1.23 8.40 -3.14
N ILE A 66 -0.49 8.49 -2.03
CA ILE A 66 0.00 7.36 -1.25
C ILE A 66 -0.38 7.61 0.21
N GLU A 67 -1.26 6.77 0.76
CA GLU A 67 -1.72 6.85 2.15
C GLU A 67 -1.17 5.65 2.91
N LYS A 68 -0.17 5.88 3.77
CA LYS A 68 0.48 4.83 4.58
C LYS A 68 -0.16 4.73 5.96
N ASP A 69 0.02 3.60 6.62
CA ASP A 69 -0.40 3.37 8.01
C ASP A 69 -1.92 3.42 8.21
N LEU A 70 -2.66 2.87 7.25
CA LEU A 70 -4.09 2.65 7.39
C LEU A 70 -4.35 1.46 8.32
N THR A 71 -3.91 1.56 9.57
CA THR A 71 -4.36 0.62 10.60
C THR A 71 -5.80 1.00 10.94
N PRO A 72 -6.77 0.07 10.92
CA PRO A 72 -8.02 0.33 11.62
C PRO A 72 -7.62 0.59 13.07
N LYS A 73 -7.74 1.85 13.51
CA LYS A 73 -7.71 2.15 14.93
C LYS A 73 -8.87 1.39 15.52
N THR A 74 -8.61 0.20 16.06
CA THR A 74 -9.49 -0.39 17.05
C THR A 74 -9.66 0.71 18.09
N LYS A 75 -10.86 1.31 18.14
CA LYS A 75 -11.26 2.09 19.30
C LYS A 75 -11.00 1.17 20.48
N ASP A 76 -10.15 1.61 21.39
CA ASP A 76 -10.12 1.12 22.76
C ASP A 76 -11.58 0.99 23.22
N VAL A 77 -12.00 -0.26 23.46
CA VAL A 77 -13.28 -0.63 24.09
C VAL A 77 -13.03 -0.99 25.53
#